data_AF-A0A1G4JI30-F1
#
_entry.id   AF-A0A1G4JI30-F1
#
_cell.length_a   1.000
_cell.length_b   1.000
_cell.length_c   1.000
_cell.angle_alpha   90.00
_cell.angle_beta   90.00
_cell.angle_gamma   90.00
#
_symmetry.space_group_name_H-M   'P 1'
#
loop_
_entity.id
_entity.type
_entity.pdbx_description
1 polymer ?
#
loop_
_entity_poly.entity_id
_entity_poly.type
_entity_poly.pdbx_seq_one_letter_code
_entity_poly.pdbx_strand_id
1 'polypeptide(L)'
;MLLSKIAFTVLLSATSVLGLNVKQPHLALTSSHKKPLALSPINQDFEKVLQPVIIDRANETIELTFSIDTEEKPQQATLLLGSISRGVETHIEPLIKNVDSESTYKFEIAIEKLPEPLLYLGIKSREPLTASLILASENALAHNIFVELFDLDLIFDTEEKLSWPSRLGAQPEITHIFRSTPKTVSPLIAQFTSVIIAGFFLALLVAWTYLGTFSRVNFTSYGGAIFHLIAFVGCVLGMEYVFTRYYLGASIFDTLGHGFYVSLGGLFFGGKLLKSLSI
;
A
#
# COMPACT_ATOMS: atom_id res chain seq x y z
N MET A 1 67.11 -26.46 50.82
CA MET A 1 66.29 -25.38 50.22
C MET A 1 65.63 -25.77 48.88
N LEU A 2 65.35 -27.08 48.64
CA LEU A 2 64.76 -27.58 47.40
C LEU A 2 63.40 -28.31 47.57
N LEU A 3 63.05 -28.70 48.81
CA LEU A 3 61.81 -29.46 49.09
C LEU A 3 60.56 -28.57 49.24
N SER A 4 60.71 -27.28 49.56
CA SER A 4 59.58 -26.35 49.72
C SER A 4 59.00 -25.86 48.39
N LYS A 5 59.78 -25.90 47.29
CA LYS A 5 59.30 -25.45 45.97
C LYS A 5 58.47 -26.49 45.23
N ILE A 6 58.65 -27.79 45.54
CA ILE A 6 57.88 -28.86 44.89
C ILE A 6 56.47 -28.97 45.49
N ALA A 7 56.32 -28.69 46.79
CA ALA A 7 55.01 -28.71 47.45
C ALA A 7 54.06 -27.59 46.96
N PHE A 8 54.61 -26.46 46.50
CA PHE A 8 53.79 -25.33 46.03
C PHE A 8 53.33 -25.50 44.58
N THR A 9 54.07 -26.25 43.75
CA THR A 9 53.70 -26.53 42.36
C THR A 9 52.70 -27.69 42.19
N VAL A 10 52.48 -28.51 43.22
CA VAL A 10 51.44 -29.57 43.19
C VAL A 10 50.11 -29.09 43.79
N LEU A 11 50.11 -28.01 44.57
CA LEU A 11 48.86 -27.45 45.10
C LEU A 11 48.14 -26.49 44.13
N LEU A 12 48.75 -26.17 42.98
CA LEU A 12 48.15 -25.31 41.95
C LEU A 12 47.44 -26.09 40.83
N SER A 13 47.38 -27.43 40.90
CA SER A 13 46.77 -28.28 39.87
C SER A 13 45.46 -28.96 40.30
N ALA A 14 44.78 -28.44 41.34
CA ALA A 14 43.57 -29.06 41.88
C ALA A 14 42.46 -28.08 42.27
N THR A 15 42.41 -26.88 41.67
CA THR A 15 41.15 -26.13 41.63
C THR A 15 40.35 -26.64 40.45
N SER A 16 39.58 -27.68 40.73
CA SER A 16 38.49 -28.18 39.89
C SER A 16 37.71 -27.02 39.30
N VAL A 17 37.55 -27.07 37.97
CA VAL A 17 36.63 -26.25 37.19
C VAL A 17 35.22 -26.51 37.73
N LEU A 18 34.79 -25.68 38.69
CA LEU A 18 33.39 -25.49 39.03
C LEU A 18 32.94 -24.30 38.19
N GLY A 19 32.57 -24.60 36.96
CA GLY A 19 31.81 -23.71 36.10
C GLY A 19 30.35 -24.11 36.20
N LEU A 20 29.43 -23.14 36.09
CA LEU A 20 28.02 -23.41 35.89
C LEU A 20 27.89 -24.47 34.78
N ASN A 21 27.41 -25.66 35.14
CA ASN A 21 27.30 -26.78 34.21
C ASN A 21 25.85 -27.21 34.18
N VAL A 22 25.21 -27.00 33.04
CA VAL A 22 23.81 -27.34 32.85
C VAL A 22 23.71 -28.84 32.57
N LYS A 23 23.18 -29.59 33.54
CA LYS A 23 23.00 -31.03 33.41
C LYS A 23 21.68 -31.33 32.68
N GLN A 24 21.77 -32.24 31.70
CA GLN A 24 20.63 -32.83 30.99
C GLN A 24 19.66 -31.82 30.35
N PRO A 25 20.13 -30.92 29.46
CA PRO A 25 19.21 -30.06 28.73
C PRO A 25 18.38 -30.90 27.74
N HIS A 26 17.06 -30.80 27.89
CA HIS A 26 16.09 -31.47 27.04
C HIS A 26 15.22 -30.43 26.32
N LEU A 27 15.15 -30.56 25.01
CA LEU A 27 14.23 -29.82 24.16
C LEU A 27 13.06 -30.73 23.80
N ALA A 28 11.85 -30.40 24.25
CA ALA A 28 10.64 -31.13 23.94
C ALA A 28 9.68 -30.29 23.08
N LEU A 29 9.00 -30.94 22.14
CA LEU A 29 7.96 -30.35 21.30
C LEU A 29 6.62 -30.95 21.77
N THR A 30 5.88 -30.20 22.58
CA THR A 30 4.72 -30.74 23.32
C THR A 30 3.53 -31.07 22.41
N SER A 31 3.35 -30.31 21.33
CA SER A 31 2.17 -30.40 20.45
C SER A 31 2.34 -31.41 19.29
N SER A 32 3.58 -31.65 18.84
CA SER A 32 3.87 -32.46 17.64
C SER A 32 4.21 -33.93 17.96
N HIS A 33 4.20 -34.35 19.23
CA HIS A 33 4.59 -35.70 19.68
C HIS A 33 5.97 -36.17 19.17
N LYS A 34 6.82 -35.25 18.68
CA LYS A 34 8.19 -35.54 18.26
C LYS A 34 9.02 -35.92 19.49
N LYS A 35 9.96 -36.86 19.30
CA LYS A 35 10.83 -37.29 20.41
C LYS A 35 11.62 -36.08 20.93
N PRO A 36 11.75 -35.92 22.26
CA PRO A 36 12.54 -34.85 22.83
C PRO A 36 13.99 -34.99 22.38
N LEU A 37 14.58 -33.87 21.94
CA LEU A 37 15.99 -33.79 21.57
C LEU A 37 16.80 -33.53 22.85
N ALA A 38 17.62 -34.50 23.24
CA ALA A 38 18.59 -34.30 24.31
C ALA A 38 19.77 -33.49 23.76
N LEU A 39 20.04 -32.34 24.38
CA LEU A 39 21.18 -31.51 24.08
C LEU A 39 22.39 -31.98 24.90
N SER A 40 23.59 -31.76 24.39
CA SER A 40 24.83 -31.97 25.17
C SER A 40 24.86 -31.00 26.37
N PRO A 41 25.58 -31.34 27.46
CA PRO A 41 25.72 -30.45 28.61
C PRO A 41 26.16 -29.05 28.17
N ILE A 42 25.42 -28.03 28.61
CA ILE A 42 25.68 -26.64 28.18
C ILE A 42 26.71 -26.04 29.13
N ASN A 43 27.87 -25.70 28.56
CA ASN A 43 28.99 -24.98 29.18
C ASN A 43 29.36 -23.77 28.31
N GLN A 44 30.37 -22.98 28.71
CA GLN A 44 30.84 -21.82 27.93
C GLN A 44 31.32 -22.18 26.51
N ASP A 45 31.84 -23.39 26.31
CA ASP A 45 32.33 -23.88 25.02
C ASP A 45 31.26 -24.64 24.22
N PHE A 46 29.98 -24.45 24.55
CA PHE A 46 28.89 -25.14 23.85
C PHE A 46 28.82 -24.70 22.38
N GLU A 47 29.00 -25.66 21.47
CA GLU A 47 28.78 -25.44 20.04
C GLU A 47 27.29 -25.57 19.71
N LYS A 48 26.78 -24.56 19.01
CA LYS A 48 25.40 -24.49 18.53
C LYS A 48 25.01 -25.76 17.76
N VAL A 49 23.79 -26.23 18.00
CA VAL A 49 23.24 -27.38 17.25
C VAL A 49 23.13 -27.02 15.76
N LEU A 50 23.82 -27.79 14.92
CA LEU A 50 23.90 -27.54 13.47
C LEU A 50 22.58 -27.78 12.72
N GLN A 51 21.69 -28.62 13.24
CA GLN A 51 20.41 -28.90 12.62
C GLN A 51 19.33 -27.95 13.18
N PRO A 52 18.66 -27.16 12.34
CA PRO A 52 17.59 -26.30 12.80
C PRO A 52 16.40 -27.15 13.26
N VAL A 53 15.75 -26.68 14.33
CA VAL A 53 14.52 -27.28 14.83
C VAL A 53 13.37 -26.77 13.97
N ILE A 54 12.77 -27.69 13.21
CA ILE A 54 11.70 -27.38 12.27
C ILE A 54 10.34 -27.43 12.96
N ILE A 55 9.62 -26.31 12.91
CA ILE A 55 8.26 -26.14 13.42
C ILE A 55 7.30 -26.13 12.23
N ASP A 56 6.37 -27.09 12.23
CA ASP A 56 5.40 -27.29 11.15
C ASP A 56 4.00 -26.75 11.49
N ARG A 57 3.76 -26.28 12.72
CA ARG A 57 2.43 -25.84 13.20
C ARG A 57 2.52 -24.55 14.02
N ALA A 58 1.50 -23.69 13.87
CA ALA A 58 1.40 -22.44 14.63
C ALA A 58 1.14 -22.68 16.14
N ASN A 59 0.34 -23.68 16.49
CA ASN A 59 -0.02 -24.01 17.89
C ASN A 59 1.02 -24.93 18.56
N GLU A 60 2.27 -24.88 18.11
CA GLU A 60 3.35 -25.66 18.70
C GLU A 60 3.95 -24.90 19.88
N THR A 61 4.26 -25.65 20.95
CA THR A 61 4.96 -25.14 22.11
C THR A 61 6.26 -25.91 22.27
N ILE A 62 7.37 -25.17 22.35
CA ILE A 62 8.68 -25.73 22.64
C ILE A 62 8.94 -25.57 24.13
N GLU A 63 9.38 -26.66 24.76
CA GLU A 63 9.82 -26.67 26.14
C GLU A 63 11.31 -26.96 26.20
N LEU A 64 12.09 -26.03 26.72
CA LEU A 64 13.49 -26.26 27.07
C LEU A 64 13.58 -26.45 28.58
N THR A 65 13.97 -27.65 29.01
CA THR A 65 14.12 -27.98 30.43
C THR A 65 15.56 -28.35 30.72
N PHE A 66 16.12 -27.83 31.81
CA PHE A 66 17.43 -28.25 32.30
C PHE A 66 17.54 -28.08 33.82
N SER A 67 18.50 -28.79 34.42
CA SER A 67 18.77 -28.73 35.87
C SER A 67 20.12 -28.09 36.15
N ILE A 68 20.16 -27.26 37.19
CA ILE A 68 21.37 -26.66 37.76
C ILE A 68 21.43 -27.03 39.25
N ASP A 69 22.64 -27.31 39.76
CA ASP A 69 22.87 -27.60 41.18
C ASP A 69 22.50 -26.38 42.04
N THR A 70 21.79 -26.61 43.16
CA THR A 70 21.19 -25.52 43.96
C THR A 70 22.21 -24.58 44.62
N GLU A 71 23.47 -25.02 44.78
CA GLU A 71 24.56 -24.19 45.30
C GLU A 71 25.01 -23.09 44.31
N GLU A 72 24.76 -23.27 43.00
CA GLU A 72 25.17 -22.35 41.93
C GLU A 72 23.95 -21.73 41.22
N LYS A 73 22.97 -21.25 42.00
CA LYS A 73 21.78 -20.63 41.41
C LYS A 73 22.12 -19.34 40.64
N PRO A 74 21.82 -19.24 39.34
CA PRO A 74 21.99 -18.00 38.59
C PRO A 74 20.98 -16.94 39.07
N GLN A 75 21.42 -15.68 39.15
CA GLN A 75 20.53 -14.55 39.43
C GLN A 75 19.71 -14.17 38.19
N GLN A 76 20.31 -14.28 37.00
CA GLN A 76 19.67 -14.07 35.72
C GLN A 76 19.66 -15.38 34.95
N ALA A 77 18.47 -15.84 34.59
CA ALA A 77 18.25 -16.94 33.66
C ALA A 77 17.23 -16.47 32.63
N THR A 78 17.69 -16.25 31.40
CA THR A 78 16.86 -15.70 30.32
C THR A 78 17.16 -16.40 29.03
N LEU A 79 16.11 -16.79 28.31
CA LEU A 79 16.22 -17.28 26.95
C LEU A 79 15.90 -16.15 25.99
N LEU A 80 16.84 -15.79 25.14
CA LEU A 80 16.65 -14.86 24.04
C LEU A 80 16.25 -15.64 22.80
N LEU A 81 15.26 -15.14 22.07
CA LEU A 81 14.82 -15.71 20.81
C LEU A 81 14.65 -14.60 19.77
N GLY A 82 15.32 -14.70 18.62
CA GLY A 82 15.17 -13.70 17.57
C GLY A 82 16.14 -13.82 16.42
N SER A 83 16.23 -12.76 15.63
CA SER A 83 17.21 -12.64 14.53
C SER A 83 18.31 -11.67 14.95
N ILE A 84 19.50 -12.23 15.23
CA ILE A 84 20.70 -11.48 15.63
C ILE A 84 21.09 -10.48 14.52
N SER A 85 20.96 -10.89 13.25
CA SER A 85 21.31 -10.07 12.08
C SER A 85 20.47 -8.78 11.97
N ARG A 86 19.21 -8.82 12.42
CA ARG A 86 18.28 -7.68 12.41
C ARG A 86 18.16 -6.98 13.76
N GLY A 87 18.79 -7.51 14.81
CA GLY A 87 18.71 -6.98 16.17
C GLY A 87 17.29 -6.99 16.74
N VAL A 88 16.45 -7.95 16.32
CA VAL A 88 15.08 -8.10 16.83
C VAL A 88 14.99 -9.40 17.61
N GLU A 89 14.85 -9.27 18.93
CA GLU A 89 14.87 -10.37 19.88
C GLU A 89 13.76 -10.19 20.92
N THR A 90 13.26 -11.31 21.44
CA THR A 90 12.39 -11.36 22.61
C THR A 90 13.08 -12.13 23.73
N HIS A 91 12.75 -11.80 24.97
CA HIS A 91 13.18 -12.57 26.13
C HIS A 91 12.04 -13.46 26.64
N ILE A 92 12.40 -14.63 27.16
CA ILE A 92 11.49 -15.59 27.76
C ILE A 92 12.04 -15.93 29.14
N GLU A 93 11.18 -15.84 30.14
CA GLU A 93 11.51 -16.14 31.53
C GLU A 93 11.24 -17.62 31.86
N PRO A 94 12.06 -18.25 32.72
CA PRO A 94 11.86 -19.64 33.11
C PRO A 94 10.84 -19.79 34.23
N LEU A 95 10.12 -20.91 34.20
CA LEU A 95 9.42 -21.46 35.34
C LEU A 95 10.40 -22.31 36.14
N ILE A 96 10.68 -21.91 37.38
CA ILE A 96 11.66 -22.55 38.25
C ILE A 96 10.95 -23.48 39.23
N LYS A 97 11.37 -24.75 39.28
CA LYS A 97 10.95 -25.72 40.29
C LYS A 97 12.18 -26.18 41.07
N ASN A 98 12.18 -25.97 42.38
CA ASN A 98 13.26 -26.42 43.24
C ASN A 98 12.88 -27.78 43.85
N VAL A 99 13.69 -28.81 43.61
CA VAL A 99 13.50 -30.15 44.18
C VAL A 99 14.80 -30.56 44.87
N ASP A 100 14.76 -30.63 46.20
CA ASP A 100 15.87 -31.02 47.08
C ASP A 100 17.20 -30.29 46.80
N SER A 101 18.08 -30.91 45.99
CA SER A 101 19.46 -30.48 45.68
C SER A 101 19.66 -29.98 44.24
N GLU A 102 18.61 -30.00 43.42
CA GLU A 102 18.62 -29.50 42.04
C GLU A 102 17.48 -28.50 41.80
N SER A 103 17.81 -27.44 41.05
CA SER A 103 16.84 -26.45 40.57
C SER A 103 16.57 -26.70 39.09
N THR A 104 15.36 -27.14 38.75
CA THR A 104 14.92 -27.35 37.37
C THR A 104 14.32 -26.08 36.79
N TYR A 105 14.86 -25.65 35.65
CA TYR A 105 14.39 -24.51 34.87
C TYR A 105 13.62 -25.02 33.66
N LYS A 106 12.40 -24.51 33.47
CA LYS A 106 11.57 -24.80 32.29
C LYS A 106 11.26 -23.51 31.54
N PHE A 107 11.74 -23.38 30.32
CA PHE A 107 11.33 -22.31 29.40
C PHE A 107 10.24 -22.84 28.47
N GLU A 108 9.14 -22.10 28.36
CA GLU A 108 8.01 -22.45 27.50
C GLU A 108 7.87 -21.40 26.40
N ILE A 109 8.05 -21.82 25.15
CA ILE A 109 7.98 -20.98 23.96
C ILE A 109 6.73 -21.38 23.18
N ALA A 110 5.65 -20.63 23.35
CA ALA A 110 4.44 -20.81 22.56
C ALA A 110 4.56 -20.01 21.24
N ILE A 111 4.63 -20.71 20.10
CA ILE A 111 4.87 -20.10 18.79
C ILE A 111 3.74 -19.12 18.42
N GLU A 112 2.50 -19.47 18.71
CA GLU A 112 1.32 -18.60 18.52
C GLU A 112 1.41 -17.28 19.30
N LYS A 113 2.10 -17.26 20.44
CA LYS A 113 2.23 -16.08 21.31
C LYS A 113 3.47 -15.23 21.01
N LEU A 114 4.24 -15.59 19.98
CA LEU A 114 5.43 -14.83 19.62
C LEU A 114 5.03 -13.44 19.07
N PRO A 115 5.86 -12.41 19.32
CA PRO A 115 5.64 -11.09 18.74
C PRO A 115 5.52 -11.14 17.21
N GLU A 116 4.58 -10.35 16.66
CA GLU A 116 4.35 -10.25 15.21
C GLU A 116 5.62 -10.01 14.37
N PRO A 117 6.60 -9.17 14.79
CA PRO A 117 7.83 -8.98 14.02
C PRO A 117 8.67 -10.26 13.90
N LEU A 118 8.72 -11.09 14.93
CA LEU A 118 9.47 -12.36 14.90
C LEU A 118 8.76 -13.39 14.02
N LEU A 119 7.43 -13.47 14.11
CA LEU A 119 6.62 -14.30 13.21
C LEU A 119 6.77 -13.87 11.75
N TYR A 120 6.83 -12.55 11.49
CA TYR A 120 7.09 -12.02 10.15
C TYR A 120 8.46 -12.46 9.60
N LEU A 121 9.52 -12.39 10.42
CA LEU A 121 10.86 -12.81 9.99
C LEU A 121 10.93 -14.31 9.71
N GLY A 122 10.41 -15.14 10.63
CA GLY A 122 10.44 -16.59 10.47
C GLY A 122 9.61 -17.09 9.29
N ILE A 123 8.39 -16.57 9.10
CA ILE A 123 7.44 -17.09 8.11
C ILE A 123 7.57 -16.40 6.75
N LYS A 124 7.56 -15.06 6.72
CA LYS A 124 7.55 -14.27 5.47
C LYS A 124 8.95 -14.02 4.92
N SER A 125 9.90 -13.67 5.79
CA SER A 125 11.30 -13.44 5.39
C SER A 125 12.12 -14.74 5.32
N ARG A 126 11.59 -15.86 5.83
CA ARG A 126 12.25 -17.18 5.90
C ARG A 126 13.63 -17.10 6.55
N GLU A 127 13.73 -16.28 7.61
CA GLU A 127 14.94 -16.15 8.41
C GLU A 127 14.86 -17.07 9.64
N PRO A 128 15.89 -17.89 9.92
CA PRO A 128 15.91 -18.73 11.11
C PRO A 128 15.98 -17.85 12.38
N LEU A 129 15.21 -18.21 13.40
CA LEU A 129 15.23 -17.54 14.69
C LEU A 129 16.20 -18.26 15.63
N THR A 130 17.27 -17.60 16.04
CA THR A 130 18.27 -18.19 16.94
C THR A 130 17.81 -18.06 18.39
N ALA A 131 17.91 -19.17 19.13
CA ALA A 131 17.66 -19.22 20.56
C ALA A 131 18.99 -19.19 21.32
N SER A 132 19.17 -18.20 22.19
CA SER A 132 20.40 -17.99 22.97
C SER A 132 20.10 -17.97 24.46
N LEU A 133 20.90 -18.69 25.24
CA LEU A 133 20.72 -18.80 26.69
C LEU A 133 21.69 -17.89 27.42
N ILE A 134 21.15 -17.10 28.35
CA ILE A 134 21.93 -16.29 29.30
C ILE A 134 21.72 -16.85 30.70
N LEU A 135 22.81 -17.27 31.33
CA LEU A 135 22.89 -17.60 32.75
C LEU A 135 23.97 -16.74 33.40
N ALA A 136 23.59 -15.86 34.32
CA ALA A 136 24.53 -14.96 34.99
C ALA A 136 24.25 -14.84 36.49
N SER A 137 25.29 -14.62 37.28
CA SER A 137 25.20 -14.41 38.73
C SER A 137 26.32 -13.49 39.21
N GLU A 138 25.98 -12.50 40.02
CA GLU A 138 26.93 -11.54 40.60
C GLU A 138 27.92 -12.20 41.57
N ASN A 139 27.48 -13.24 42.28
CA ASN A 139 28.27 -13.92 43.32
C ASN A 139 28.92 -15.23 42.85
N ALA A 140 28.68 -15.65 41.62
CA ALA A 140 29.33 -16.85 41.11
C ALA A 140 30.78 -16.53 40.75
N LEU A 141 31.73 -17.11 41.50
CA LEU A 141 33.13 -17.27 41.09
C LEU A 141 33.28 -18.03 39.74
N ALA A 142 32.18 -18.60 39.26
CA ALA A 142 32.03 -19.42 38.08
C ALA A 142 31.27 -18.69 36.97
N HIS A 143 32.02 -18.06 36.06
CA HIS A 143 31.76 -18.01 34.61
C HIS A 143 30.29 -17.87 34.15
N ASN A 144 29.86 -16.64 33.82
CA ASN A 144 28.59 -16.38 33.13
C ASN A 144 28.54 -17.13 31.78
N ILE A 145 27.37 -17.67 31.45
CA ILE A 145 27.14 -18.42 30.20
C ILE A 145 26.31 -17.57 29.27
N PHE A 146 26.83 -17.37 28.05
CA PHE A 146 26.10 -16.82 26.92
C PHE A 146 26.41 -17.68 25.70
N VAL A 147 25.45 -18.50 25.28
CA VAL A 147 25.63 -19.44 24.18
C VAL A 147 24.38 -19.51 23.29
N GLU A 148 24.60 -19.67 21.99
CA GLU A 148 23.55 -19.99 21.02
C GLU A 148 23.24 -21.48 21.10
N LEU A 149 21.98 -21.83 21.39
CA LEU A 149 21.57 -23.22 21.56
C LEU A 149 21.24 -23.87 20.21
N PHE A 150 20.28 -23.30 19.48
CA PHE A 150 19.75 -23.83 18.24
C PHE A 150 19.06 -22.74 17.42
N ASP A 151 18.83 -23.04 16.15
CA ASP A 151 17.99 -22.23 15.26
C ASP A 151 16.60 -22.85 15.12
N LEU A 152 15.57 -22.00 15.09
CA LEU A 152 14.19 -22.36 14.79
C LEU A 152 13.85 -21.97 13.35
N ASP A 153 13.33 -22.93 12.59
CA ASP A 153 12.80 -22.68 11.25
C ASP A 153 11.27 -22.87 11.25
N LEU A 154 10.55 -21.82 10.85
CA LEU A 154 9.09 -21.79 10.84
C LEU A 154 8.60 -22.05 9.41
N ILE A 155 8.08 -23.26 9.16
CA ILE A 155 7.71 -23.70 7.79
C ILE A 155 6.20 -23.61 7.53
N PHE A 156 5.40 -23.27 8.53
CA PHE A 156 3.94 -23.15 8.39
C PHE A 156 3.51 -21.80 7.81
N ASP A 157 2.34 -21.80 7.17
CA ASP A 157 1.67 -20.59 6.71
C ASP A 157 0.65 -20.13 7.77
N THR A 158 0.55 -18.82 7.95
CA THR A 158 -0.52 -18.19 8.74
C THR A 158 -1.46 -17.43 7.83
N GLU A 159 -2.76 -17.50 8.13
CA GLU A 159 -3.79 -16.70 7.46
C GLU A 159 -3.71 -15.21 7.86
N GLU A 160 -3.08 -14.92 9.01
CA GLU A 160 -2.93 -13.56 9.48
C GLU A 160 -1.98 -12.76 8.60
N LYS A 161 -2.36 -11.51 8.35
CA LYS A 161 -1.55 -10.58 7.56
C LYS A 161 -0.39 -10.04 8.40
N LEU A 162 0.63 -10.88 8.58
CA LEU A 162 1.88 -10.47 9.22
C LEU A 162 2.51 -9.34 8.41
N SER A 163 2.82 -8.23 9.09
CA SER A 163 3.50 -7.10 8.48
C SER A 163 4.67 -6.67 9.34
N TRP A 164 5.80 -6.36 8.71
CA TRP A 164 6.87 -5.68 9.40
C TRP A 164 6.39 -4.28 9.78
N PRO A 165 6.60 -3.81 11.03
CA PRO A 165 6.17 -2.49 11.44
C PRO A 165 6.87 -1.43 10.59
N SER A 166 6.14 -0.82 9.66
CA SER A 166 6.65 0.25 8.81
C SER A 166 6.76 1.54 9.63
N ARG A 167 7.93 1.81 10.19
CA ARG A 167 8.22 3.07 10.89
C ARG A 167 9.12 3.94 10.02
N LEU A 168 8.68 5.16 9.74
CA LEU A 168 9.45 6.23 9.09
C LEU A 168 10.02 5.91 7.69
N GLY A 169 9.47 4.93 6.97
CA GLY A 169 9.86 4.61 5.60
C GLY A 169 9.20 5.51 4.56
N ALA A 170 9.86 5.68 3.40
CA ALA A 170 9.25 6.35 2.26
C ALA A 170 8.03 5.56 1.77
N GLN A 171 6.90 6.24 1.62
CA GLN A 171 5.68 5.65 1.05
C GLN A 171 5.75 5.64 -0.48
N PRO A 172 5.03 4.73 -1.15
CA PRO A 172 4.94 4.75 -2.60
C PRO A 172 4.35 6.07 -3.11
N GLU A 173 4.87 6.57 -4.23
CA GLU A 173 4.37 7.79 -4.86
C GLU A 173 2.95 7.58 -5.39
N ILE A 174 2.06 8.55 -5.12
CA ILE A 174 0.68 8.55 -5.60
C ILE A 174 0.62 9.39 -6.89
N THR A 175 0.28 8.75 -8.01
CA THR A 175 0.10 9.43 -9.31
C THR A 175 -1.39 9.53 -9.65
N HIS A 176 -1.85 10.73 -10.00
CA HIS A 176 -3.24 10.95 -10.41
C HIS A 176 -3.45 10.51 -11.88
N ILE A 177 -4.31 9.53 -12.10
CA ILE A 177 -4.65 9.02 -13.43
C ILE A 177 -5.82 9.84 -14.00
N PHE A 178 -5.55 10.68 -14.99
CA PHE A 178 -6.58 11.45 -15.69
C PHE A 178 -7.46 10.56 -16.57
N ARG A 179 -8.73 10.96 -16.73
CA ARG A 179 -9.65 10.31 -17.67
C ARG A 179 -9.15 10.50 -19.10
N SER A 180 -9.29 9.46 -19.92
CA SER A 180 -9.02 9.54 -21.36
C SER A 180 -9.98 10.50 -22.05
N THR A 181 -9.49 11.25 -23.04
CA THR A 181 -10.32 12.09 -23.90
C THR A 181 -11.36 11.27 -24.65
N PRO A 182 -12.60 11.76 -24.82
CA PRO A 182 -13.62 11.05 -25.59
C PRO A 182 -13.20 10.89 -27.06
N LYS A 183 -13.59 9.78 -27.68
CA LYS A 183 -13.32 9.52 -29.11
C LYS A 183 -14.25 10.39 -29.96
N THR A 184 -13.68 11.16 -30.88
CA THR A 184 -14.43 11.95 -31.88
C THR A 184 -14.47 11.23 -33.23
N VAL A 185 -15.40 11.64 -34.11
CA VAL A 185 -15.52 11.09 -35.47
C VAL A 185 -14.34 11.51 -36.35
N SER A 186 -14.04 10.73 -37.40
CA SER A 186 -13.03 11.10 -38.38
C SER A 186 -13.38 12.43 -39.08
N PRO A 187 -12.40 13.31 -39.36
CA PRO A 187 -12.63 14.59 -40.02
C PRO A 187 -13.28 14.46 -41.41
N LEU A 188 -12.94 13.39 -42.14
CA LEU A 188 -13.47 13.15 -43.48
C LEU A 188 -14.98 12.93 -43.45
N ILE A 189 -15.48 12.10 -42.53
CA ILE A 189 -16.92 11.83 -42.39
C ILE A 189 -17.67 13.12 -42.02
N ALA A 190 -17.11 13.92 -41.11
CA ALA A 190 -17.70 15.20 -40.73
C ALA A 190 -17.78 16.17 -41.93
N GLN A 191 -16.69 16.33 -42.68
CA GLN A 191 -16.63 17.20 -43.86
C GLN A 191 -17.59 16.74 -44.96
N PHE A 192 -17.62 15.44 -45.26
CA PHE A 192 -18.53 14.88 -46.25
C PHE A 192 -19.99 15.15 -45.91
N THR A 193 -20.36 14.96 -44.64
CA THR A 193 -21.73 15.24 -44.16
C THR A 193 -22.06 16.73 -44.28
N SER A 194 -21.13 17.63 -43.94
CA SER A 194 -21.32 19.08 -44.12
C SER A 194 -21.52 19.47 -45.59
N VAL A 195 -20.76 18.87 -46.52
CA VAL A 195 -20.93 19.11 -47.96
C VAL A 195 -22.29 18.62 -48.45
N ILE A 196 -22.77 17.47 -47.98
CA ILE A 196 -24.11 16.97 -48.31
C ILE A 196 -25.19 17.96 -47.86
N ILE A 197 -25.11 18.46 -46.63
CA ILE A 197 -26.07 19.44 -46.10
C ILE A 197 -26.07 20.72 -46.93
N ALA A 198 -24.88 21.23 -47.27
CA ALA A 198 -24.76 22.39 -48.15
C ALA A 198 -25.33 22.12 -49.55
N GLY A 199 -25.13 20.92 -50.09
CA GLY A 199 -25.71 20.48 -51.35
C GLY A 199 -27.24 20.47 -51.35
N PHE A 200 -27.87 19.98 -50.28
CA PHE A 200 -29.32 20.04 -50.11
C PHE A 200 -29.85 21.47 -50.04
N PHE A 201 -29.13 22.36 -49.34
CA PHE A 201 -29.48 23.78 -49.30
C PHE A 201 -29.44 24.41 -50.72
N LEU A 202 -28.41 24.13 -51.51
CA LEU A 202 -28.33 24.59 -52.89
C LEU A 202 -29.44 24.00 -53.77
N ALA A 203 -29.75 22.71 -53.61
CA ALA A 203 -30.84 22.06 -54.33
C ALA A 203 -32.20 22.71 -54.03
N LEU A 204 -32.43 23.14 -52.78
CA LEU A 204 -33.63 23.89 -52.40
C LEU A 204 -33.72 25.23 -53.14
N LEU A 205 -32.61 25.98 -53.23
CA LEU A 205 -32.58 27.24 -53.99
C LEU A 205 -32.89 27.01 -55.47
N VAL A 206 -32.29 25.99 -56.09
CA VAL A 206 -32.58 25.61 -57.48
C VAL A 206 -34.06 25.24 -57.64
N ALA A 207 -34.64 24.46 -56.72
CA ALA A 207 -36.05 24.11 -56.76
C ALA A 207 -36.96 25.37 -56.74
N TRP A 208 -36.66 26.35 -55.89
CA TRP A 208 -37.40 27.62 -55.87
C TRP A 208 -37.27 28.41 -57.17
N THR A 209 -36.10 28.40 -57.83
CA THR A 209 -35.95 29.03 -59.15
C THR A 209 -36.77 28.31 -60.23
N TYR A 210 -36.76 26.97 -60.22
CA TYR A 210 -37.52 26.16 -61.18
C TYR A 210 -39.04 26.34 -61.02
N LEU A 211 -39.53 26.45 -59.78
CA LEU A 211 -40.94 26.76 -59.48
C LEU A 211 -41.34 28.20 -59.86
N GLY A 212 -40.37 29.04 -60.29
CA GLY A 212 -40.61 30.43 -60.64
C GLY A 212 -40.95 31.32 -59.44
N THR A 213 -40.59 30.91 -58.22
CA THR A 213 -40.89 31.65 -56.97
C THR A 213 -40.32 33.08 -57.04
N PHE A 214 -39.10 33.22 -57.53
CA PHE A 214 -38.45 34.53 -57.67
C PHE A 214 -39.06 35.39 -58.78
N SER A 215 -39.51 34.77 -59.87
CA SER A 215 -40.15 35.47 -60.99
C SER A 215 -41.55 36.01 -60.66
N ARG A 216 -42.18 35.51 -59.58
CA ARG A 216 -43.47 36.00 -59.06
C ARG A 216 -43.33 37.21 -58.13
N VAL A 217 -42.12 37.59 -57.75
CA VAL A 217 -41.87 38.75 -56.88
C VAL A 217 -41.89 40.03 -57.74
N ASN A 218 -43.01 40.76 -57.71
CA ASN A 218 -43.14 42.03 -58.43
C ASN A 218 -42.83 43.23 -57.51
N PHE A 219 -41.57 43.68 -57.53
CA PHE A 219 -41.13 44.85 -56.75
C PHE A 219 -41.89 46.15 -57.11
N THR A 220 -42.41 46.25 -58.32
CA THR A 220 -43.23 47.40 -58.79
C THR A 220 -44.57 47.47 -58.06
N SER A 221 -45.10 46.34 -57.60
CA SER A 221 -46.37 46.27 -56.86
C SER A 221 -46.30 46.90 -55.46
N TYR A 222 -45.10 47.17 -54.95
CA TYR A 222 -44.91 47.74 -53.61
C TYR A 222 -44.97 49.27 -53.61
N GLY A 223 -44.95 49.94 -54.76
CA GLY A 223 -45.10 51.41 -54.88
C GLY A 223 -44.27 52.19 -53.85
N GLY A 224 -44.94 53.03 -53.04
CA GLY A 224 -44.31 53.81 -51.97
C GLY A 224 -43.86 53.01 -50.73
N ALA A 225 -44.21 51.73 -50.63
CA ALA A 225 -43.83 50.86 -49.51
C ALA A 225 -42.51 50.10 -49.73
N ILE A 226 -41.86 50.28 -50.88
CA ILE A 226 -40.56 49.64 -51.19
C ILE A 226 -39.49 49.94 -50.14
N PHE A 227 -39.50 51.15 -49.59
CA PHE A 227 -38.58 51.56 -48.51
C PHE A 227 -38.78 50.71 -47.25
N HIS A 228 -40.04 50.48 -46.87
CA HIS A 228 -40.37 49.64 -45.71
C HIS A 228 -40.02 48.18 -45.95
N LEU A 229 -40.16 47.68 -47.19
CA LEU A 229 -39.73 46.32 -47.58
C LEU A 229 -38.22 46.15 -47.39
N ILE A 230 -37.41 47.03 -47.98
CA ILE A 230 -35.94 46.95 -47.91
C ILE A 230 -35.48 47.09 -46.46
N ALA A 231 -36.03 48.05 -45.71
CA ALA A 231 -35.69 48.24 -44.30
C ALA A 231 -36.07 47.01 -43.44
N PHE A 232 -37.23 46.41 -43.68
CA PHE A 232 -37.66 45.21 -42.97
C PHE A 232 -36.76 44.00 -43.28
N VAL A 233 -36.45 43.76 -44.56
CA VAL A 233 -35.50 42.71 -44.97
C VAL A 233 -34.11 42.97 -44.37
N GLY A 234 -33.67 44.22 -44.33
CA GLY A 234 -32.44 44.63 -43.66
C GLY A 234 -32.43 44.31 -42.17
N CYS A 235 -33.54 44.52 -41.46
CA CYS A 235 -33.69 44.11 -40.06
C CYS A 235 -33.66 42.59 -39.88
N VAL A 236 -34.28 41.83 -40.78
CA VAL A 236 -34.23 40.35 -40.74
C VAL A 236 -32.80 39.86 -40.91
N LEU A 237 -32.08 40.34 -41.92
CA LEU A 237 -30.66 40.01 -42.13
C LEU A 237 -29.77 40.49 -40.98
N GLY A 238 -30.07 41.67 -40.42
CA GLY A 238 -29.39 42.21 -39.25
C GLY A 238 -29.55 41.31 -38.02
N MET A 239 -30.72 40.69 -37.85
CA MET A 239 -30.97 39.77 -36.74
C MET A 239 -30.19 38.47 -36.90
N GLU A 240 -30.14 37.90 -38.11
CA GLU A 240 -29.30 36.74 -38.42
C GLU A 240 -27.80 37.04 -38.19
N TYR A 241 -27.36 38.26 -38.51
CA TYR A 241 -26.00 38.70 -38.21
C TYR A 241 -25.73 38.76 -36.69
N VAL A 242 -26.65 39.30 -35.90
CA VAL A 242 -26.55 39.32 -34.43
C VAL A 242 -26.41 37.90 -33.88
N PHE A 243 -27.21 36.94 -34.36
CA PHE A 243 -27.09 35.54 -33.95
C PHE A 243 -25.80 34.88 -34.42
N THR A 244 -25.32 35.18 -35.62
CA THR A 244 -24.03 34.70 -36.11
C THR A 244 -22.88 35.21 -35.23
N ARG A 245 -22.93 36.49 -34.84
CA ARG A 245 -21.94 37.08 -33.91
C ARG A 245 -21.98 36.44 -32.53
N TYR A 246 -23.18 36.13 -32.03
CA TYR A 246 -23.35 35.37 -30.79
C TYR A 246 -22.71 33.98 -30.87
N TYR A 247 -22.99 33.24 -31.95
CA TYR A 247 -22.40 31.92 -32.19
C TYR A 247 -20.86 31.97 -32.25
N LEU A 248 -20.29 33.03 -32.83
CA LEU A 248 -18.84 33.25 -32.91
C LEU A 248 -18.21 33.77 -31.60
N GLY A 249 -18.99 33.97 -30.53
CA GLY A 249 -18.48 34.27 -29.20
C GLY A 249 -18.80 35.67 -28.65
N ALA A 250 -19.75 36.41 -29.23
CA ALA A 250 -20.21 37.66 -28.63
C ALA A 250 -20.89 37.42 -27.27
N SER A 251 -20.76 38.39 -26.36
CA SER A 251 -21.46 38.39 -25.07
C SER A 251 -22.98 38.33 -25.24
N ILE A 252 -23.65 37.67 -24.30
CA ILE A 252 -25.12 37.62 -24.29
C ILE A 252 -25.76 39.01 -24.11
N PHE A 253 -25.13 39.91 -23.36
CA PHE A 253 -25.64 41.27 -23.15
C PHE A 253 -25.50 42.11 -24.41
N ASP A 254 -24.40 41.96 -25.14
CA ASP A 254 -24.22 42.60 -26.44
C ASP A 254 -25.26 42.06 -27.43
N THR A 255 -25.45 40.75 -27.47
CA THR A 255 -26.43 40.10 -28.34
C THR A 255 -27.85 40.60 -28.06
N LEU A 256 -28.21 40.71 -26.78
CA LEU A 256 -29.51 41.23 -26.36
C LEU A 256 -29.67 42.71 -26.71
N GLY A 257 -28.64 43.53 -26.50
CA GLY A 257 -28.64 44.96 -26.84
C GLY A 257 -28.80 45.19 -28.35
N HIS A 258 -27.95 44.57 -29.17
CA HIS A 258 -28.04 44.68 -30.62
C HIS A 258 -29.35 44.08 -31.15
N GLY A 259 -29.78 42.94 -30.61
CA GLY A 259 -31.05 42.31 -30.95
C GLY A 259 -32.25 43.19 -30.62
N PHE A 260 -32.23 43.90 -29.49
CA PHE A 260 -33.27 44.86 -29.12
C PHE A 260 -33.38 46.00 -30.15
N TYR A 261 -32.25 46.63 -30.53
CA TYR A 261 -32.26 47.71 -31.52
C TYR A 261 -32.74 47.25 -32.90
N VAL A 262 -32.26 46.09 -33.37
CA VAL A 262 -32.67 45.52 -34.67
C VAL A 262 -34.14 45.13 -34.65
N SER A 263 -34.63 44.54 -33.56
CA SER A 263 -36.03 44.15 -33.40
C SER A 263 -36.97 45.34 -33.36
N LEU A 264 -36.58 46.45 -32.73
CA LEU A 264 -37.38 47.68 -32.69
C LEU A 264 -37.60 48.24 -34.10
N GLY A 265 -36.51 48.30 -34.90
CA GLY A 265 -36.61 48.67 -36.32
C GLY A 265 -37.45 47.69 -37.13
N GLY A 266 -37.23 46.38 -36.93
CA GLY A 266 -37.96 45.32 -37.61
C GLY A 266 -39.47 45.36 -37.35
N LEU A 267 -39.89 45.59 -36.10
CA LEU A 267 -41.30 45.72 -35.74
C LEU A 267 -41.94 46.97 -36.37
N PHE A 268 -41.23 48.09 -36.40
CA PHE A 268 -41.74 49.33 -36.99
C PHE A 268 -41.90 49.22 -38.51
N PHE A 269 -40.84 48.83 -39.22
CA PHE A 269 -40.87 48.71 -40.69
C PHE A 269 -41.72 47.54 -41.16
N GLY A 270 -41.69 46.41 -40.45
CA GLY A 270 -42.54 45.24 -40.71
C GLY A 270 -44.02 45.54 -40.50
N GLY A 271 -44.38 46.24 -39.41
CA GLY A 271 -45.76 46.65 -39.17
C GLY A 271 -46.30 47.61 -40.23
N LYS A 272 -45.48 48.54 -40.73
CA LYS A 272 -45.83 49.45 -41.84
C LYS A 272 -45.94 48.70 -43.18
N LEU A 273 -45.02 47.77 -43.45
CA LEU A 273 -45.03 46.94 -44.65
C LEU A 273 -46.29 46.07 -44.71
N LEU A 274 -46.59 45.33 -43.64
CA LEU A 274 -47.76 44.45 -43.59
C LEU A 274 -49.08 45.22 -43.74
N LYS A 275 -49.18 46.42 -43.14
CA LYS A 275 -50.34 47.30 -43.33
C LYS A 275 -50.50 47.75 -44.78
N SER A 276 -49.40 48.01 -45.48
CA SER A 276 -49.43 48.36 -46.91
C SER A 276 -49.80 47.20 -47.83
N LEU A 277 -49.66 45.94 -47.36
CA LEU A 277 -49.99 44.73 -48.11
C LEU A 277 -51.39 44.19 -47.81
N SER A 278 -52.06 44.74 -46.79
CA SER A 278 -53.39 44.29 -46.32
C SER A 278 -54.56 45.07 -46.93
N ILE A 279 -54.31 45.90 -47.93
CA ILE A 279 -55.31 46.64 -48.72
C ILE A 279 -55.32 46.05 -50.12
#